data_AF-A0A3Q0IQP5-F1
#
_entry.id   AF-A0A3Q0IQP5-F1
#
_cell.length_a   1.000
_cell.length_b   1.000
_cell.length_c   1.000
_cell.angle_alpha   90.00
_cell.angle_beta   90.00
_cell.angle_gamma   90.00
#
_symmetry.space_group_name_H-M   'P 1'
#
loop_
_entity.id
_entity.type
_entity.pdbx_description
1 polymer ?
#
loop_
_entity_poly.entity_id
_entity_poly.type
_entity_poly.pdbx_seq_one_letter_code
_entity_poly.pdbx_strand_id
1 'polypeptide(L)'
;MLDWFDYHGHMCIAFEILGLSVFDFLKENNYLPYSLDQVRHMSYQLIYAVKFLHDHKLTHTDLKPENILFVDSSYDVSITPCLS
;
A
#
# COMPACT_ATOMS: atom_id res chain seq x y z
N MET A 1 -3.41 4.38 -14.06
CA MET A 1 -4.18 5.60 -14.33
C MET A 1 -5.21 5.26 -15.39
N LEU A 2 -6.49 5.41 -15.09
CA LEU A 2 -7.60 5.03 -15.97
C LEU A 2 -8.02 6.20 -16.87
N ASP A 3 -8.13 7.41 -16.31
CA ASP A 3 -8.55 8.61 -17.04
C ASP A 3 -8.10 9.89 -16.32
N TRP A 4 -8.15 11.02 -17.03
CA TRP A 4 -8.10 12.36 -16.42
C TRP A 4 -8.99 13.33 -17.19
N PHE A 5 -9.62 14.26 -16.46
CA PHE A 5 -10.48 15.27 -17.05
C PHE A 5 -10.51 16.55 -16.19
N ASP A 6 -10.89 17.66 -16.79
CA ASP A 6 -11.24 18.89 -16.07
C ASP A 6 -12.75 18.90 -15.79
N TYR A 7 -13.12 19.15 -14.53
CA TYR A 7 -14.51 19.32 -14.13
C TYR A 7 -14.65 20.62 -13.33
N HIS A 8 -15.28 21.63 -13.95
CA HIS A 8 -15.45 22.97 -13.38
C HIS A 8 -14.12 23.63 -12.91
N GLY A 9 -13.04 23.44 -13.66
CA GLY A 9 -11.72 24.00 -13.31
C GLY A 9 -10.93 23.18 -12.29
N HIS A 10 -11.43 22.01 -11.90
CA HIS A 10 -10.69 21.05 -11.08
C HIS A 10 -10.16 19.92 -11.96
N MET A 11 -8.85 19.68 -11.88
CA MET A 11 -8.23 18.49 -12.49
C MET A 11 -8.60 17.25 -11.69
N CYS A 12 -9.31 16.31 -12.34
CA CYS A 12 -9.68 15.02 -11.79
C CYS A 12 -8.82 13.93 -12.44
N ILE A 13 -8.32 13.00 -11.62
CA ILE A 13 -7.54 11.85 -12.08
C ILE A 13 -8.18 10.57 -11.54
N ALA A 14 -8.53 9.66 -12.44
CA ALA A 14 -9.16 8.39 -12.11
C ALA A 14 -8.13 7.26 -12.06
N PHE A 15 -8.24 6.42 -11.02
CA PHE A 15 -7.44 5.22 -10.81
C PHE A 15 -8.35 4.03 -10.56
N GLU A 16 -7.79 2.82 -10.63
CA GLU A 16 -8.48 1.63 -10.12
C GLU A 16 -8.73 1.76 -8.62
N ILE A 17 -9.81 1.15 -8.14
CA ILE A 17 -10.10 1.09 -6.70
C ILE A 17 -9.18 0.02 -6.10
N LEU A 18 -8.39 0.43 -5.12
CA LEU A 18 -7.49 -0.45 -4.36
C LEU A 18 -8.07 -0.70 -2.95
N GLY A 19 -7.46 -1.65 -2.24
CA GLY A 19 -7.78 -1.93 -0.84
C GLY A 19 -7.22 -0.87 0.12
N LEU A 20 -7.22 -1.21 1.41
CA LEU A 20 -6.71 -0.34 2.46
C LEU A 20 -5.23 0.02 2.26
N SER A 21 -4.83 1.17 2.82
CA SER A 21 -3.42 1.47 2.99
C SER A 21 -2.78 0.54 4.04
N VAL A 22 -1.46 0.37 3.99
CA VAL A 22 -0.71 -0.37 5.02
C VAL A 22 -0.93 0.24 6.40
N PHE A 23 -1.16 1.55 6.49
CA PHE A 23 -1.52 2.20 7.75
C PHE A 23 -2.93 1.83 8.23
N ASP A 24 -3.93 1.94 7.35
CA ASP A 24 -5.33 1.71 7.72
C ASP A 24 -5.58 0.25 8.07
N PHE A 25 -4.98 -0.69 7.34
CA PHE A 25 -5.04 -2.11 7.69
C PHE A 25 -4.43 -2.38 9.08
N LEU A 26 -3.27 -1.78 9.38
CA LEU A 26 -2.63 -1.92 10.68
C LEU A 26 -3.53 -1.37 11.80
N LYS A 27 -4.18 -0.24 11.57
CA LYS A 27 -5.13 0.38 12.50
C LYS A 27 -6.36 -0.50 12.73
N GLU A 28 -6.95 -1.06 11.67
CA GLU A 28 -8.08 -2.00 11.78
C GLU A 28 -7.69 -3.29 12.51
N ASN A 29 -6.44 -3.73 12.35
CA ASN A 29 -5.86 -4.86 13.08
C ASN A 29 -5.38 -4.50 14.50
N ASN A 30 -5.92 -3.45 15.13
CA ASN A 30 -5.55 -2.98 16.47
C ASN A 30 -4.04 -2.75 16.67
N TYR A 31 -3.34 -2.33 15.61
CA TYR A 31 -1.89 -2.13 15.58
C TYR A 31 -1.06 -3.39 15.88
N LEU A 32 -1.64 -4.59 15.72
CA LEU A 32 -0.86 -5.82 15.76
C LEU A 32 0.13 -5.83 14.59
N PRO A 33 1.41 -6.16 14.85
CA PRO A 33 2.45 -6.06 13.83
C PRO A 33 2.20 -7.07 12.71
N TYR A 34 2.56 -6.68 11.50
CA TYR A 34 2.67 -7.59 10.37
C TYR A 34 3.67 -8.72 10.67
N SER A 35 3.42 -9.90 10.14
CA SER A 35 4.39 -10.99 10.21
C SER A 35 5.66 -10.64 9.43
N LEU A 36 6.78 -11.27 9.79
CA LEU A 36 8.04 -11.01 9.10
C LEU A 36 7.96 -11.32 7.59
N ASP A 37 7.17 -12.34 7.22
CA ASP A 37 6.96 -12.72 5.82
C ASP A 37 6.14 -11.67 5.05
N GLN A 38 5.13 -11.07 5.69
CA GLN A 38 4.37 -9.95 5.13
C GLN A 38 5.27 -8.72 4.95
N VAL A 39 6.05 -8.36 5.97
CA VAL A 39 7.00 -7.23 5.90
C VAL A 39 8.01 -7.45 4.78
N ARG A 40 8.54 -8.67 4.62
CA ARG A 40 9.48 -8.99 3.54
C ARG A 40 8.85 -8.80 2.16
N HIS A 41 7.62 -9.28 1.96
CA HIS A 41 6.90 -9.12 0.69
C HIS A 41 6.60 -7.65 0.38
N MET A 42 6.06 -6.91 1.35
CA MET A 42 5.76 -5.48 1.17
C MET A 42 7.05 -4.68 0.86
N SER A 43 8.13 -4.96 1.58
CA SER A 43 9.42 -4.29 1.37
C SER A 43 9.98 -4.56 -0.01
N TYR A 44 9.90 -5.81 -0.50
CA TYR A 44 10.38 -6.16 -1.83
C TYR A 44 9.64 -5.38 -2.92
N GLN A 45 8.30 -5.31 -2.85
CA GLN A 45 7.49 -4.56 -3.81
C GLN A 45 7.76 -3.05 -3.74
N LEU A 46 7.87 -2.49 -2.53
CA LEU A 46 8.19 -1.09 -2.32
C LEU A 46 9.57 -0.73 -2.90
N ILE A 47 10.60 -1.54 -2.62
CA ILE A 47 11.95 -1.33 -3.14
C ILE A 47 11.95 -1.42 -4.67
N TYR A 48 11.21 -2.37 -5.26
CA TYR A 48 11.08 -2.48 -6.71
C TYR A 48 10.46 -1.22 -7.32
N ALA A 49 9.39 -0.68 -6.72
CA ALA A 49 8.75 0.57 -7.16
C ALA A 49 9.69 1.79 -7.02
N VAL A 50 10.41 1.91 -5.90
CA VAL A 50 11.37 2.99 -5.67
C VAL A 50 12.54 2.90 -6.64
N LYS A 51 13.04 1.69 -6.91
CA LYS A 51 14.07 1.46 -7.93
C LYS A 51 13.60 1.95 -9.30
N PHE A 52 12.37 1.61 -9.70
CA PHE A 52 11.81 2.09 -10.96
C PHE A 52 11.80 3.61 -11.04
N LEU A 53 11.39 4.32 -9.98
CA LEU A 53 11.45 5.79 -9.94
C LEU A 53 12.88 6.32 -10.08
N HIS A 54 13.84 5.75 -9.34
CA HIS A 54 15.25 6.17 -9.37
C HIS A 54 15.92 5.92 -10.74
N ASP A 55 15.58 4.83 -11.41
CA ASP A 55 16.05 4.53 -12.76
C ASP A 55 15.59 5.63 -13.74
N HIS A 56 14.44 6.27 -13.47
CA HIS A 56 13.87 7.41 -14.22
C HIS A 56 14.22 8.79 -13.63
N LYS A 57 15.12 8.87 -12.65
CA LYS A 57 15.53 10.12 -11.98
C LYS A 57 14.38 10.85 -11.27
N LEU A 58 13.37 10.10 -10.82
CA LEU A 58 12.25 10.61 -10.03
C LEU A 58 12.41 10.22 -8.56
N THR A 59 11.98 11.12 -7.67
CA THR A 59 11.85 10.87 -6.23
C THR A 59 10.37 11.02 -5.87
N HIS A 60 9.80 10.06 -5.15
CA HIS A 60 8.38 10.12 -4.75
C HIS A 60 8.06 11.27 -3.79
N THR A 61 9.01 11.65 -2.92
CA THR A 61 8.95 12.73 -1.91
C THR A 61 7.98 12.54 -0.74
N ASP A 62 6.95 11.70 -0.85
CA ASP A 62 5.98 11.44 0.24
C ASP A 62 5.78 9.93 0.50
N LEU A 63 6.86 9.17 0.66
CA LEU A 63 6.75 7.73 0.99
C LEU A 63 6.43 7.56 2.47
N LYS A 64 5.24 7.03 2.74
CA LYS A 64 4.71 6.73 4.07
C LYS A 64 3.68 5.61 3.99
N PRO A 65 3.37 4.90 5.10
CA PRO A 65 2.44 3.77 5.10
C PRO A 65 1.05 4.06 4.52
N GLU A 66 0.57 5.31 4.62
CA GLU A 66 -0.70 5.79 4.09
C GLU A 66 -0.74 5.83 2.56
N ASN A 67 0.43 5.98 1.91
CA ASN A 67 0.57 6.05 0.45
C ASN A 67 0.97 4.70 -0.17
N ILE A 68 0.91 3.60 0.59
CA ILE A 68 1.16 2.24 0.12
C ILE A 68 -0.15 1.48 0.28
N LEU A 69 -0.78 1.12 -0.84
CA LEU A 69 -2.09 0.47 -0.84
C LEU A 69 -1.98 -1.01 -1.20
N PHE A 70 -2.82 -1.83 -0.57
CA PHE A 70 -3.02 -3.21 -1.00
C PHE A 70 -3.87 -3.27 -2.28
N VAL A 71 -3.64 -4.28 -3.11
CA VAL A 71 -4.55 -4.57 -4.24
C VAL A 71 -5.91 -5.03 -3.71
N ASP A 72 -5.88 -5.90 -2.72
CA ASP A 72 -7.04 -6.40 -1.98
C ASP A 72 -6.61 -6.52 -0.50
N SER A 73 -7.44 -6.04 0.41
CA SER A 73 -7.19 -6.04 1.86
C SER A 73 -8.03 -7.04 2.63
N SER A 74 -8.65 -8.01 1.94
CA SER A 74 -9.25 -9.19 2.56
C SER A 74 -8.17 -10.01 3.26
N TYR A 75 -8.51 -10.56 4.42
CA TYR A 75 -7.57 -11.35 5.21
C TYR A 75 -8.29 -12.51 5.92
N ASP A 76 -7.57 -13.62 6.06
CA ASP A 76 -7.99 -14.75 6.87
C ASP A 76 -7.29 -14.72 8.23
N VAL A 77 -8.03 -14.98 9.30
CA VAL A 77 -7.46 -15.09 10.64
C VAL A 77 -6.95 -16.52 10.85
N SER A 78 -5.64 -16.72 10.69
CA SER A 78 -5.00 -17.97 11.13
C SER A 78 -4.73 -17.89 12.63
N ILE A 79 -5.51 -18.63 13.43
CA ILE A 79 -5.22 -18.81 14.85
C ILE A 79 -4.01 -19.74 14.95
N THR A 80 -2.83 -19.18 15.15
CA THR A 80 -1.68 -19.98 15.60
C THR A 80 -1.98 -20.36 17.05
N PRO A 81 -2.14 -21.66 17.38
CA PRO A 81 -2.30 -22.04 18.78
C PRO A 81 -1.04 -21.59 19.51
N CYS A 82 -1.19 -20.77 20.56
CA CYS A 82 -0.07 -20.43 21.43
C CYS A 82 0.55 -21.74 21.92
N LEU A 83 1.83 -21.96 21.62
CA LEU A 83 2.60 -23.03 22.24
C LEU A 83 2.67 -22.70 23.74
N SER A 84 1.89 -23.42 24.54
CA SER A 84 1.97 -23.45 26.00
C SER A 84 3.20 -24.22 26.46
#